data_AF-A0A087TNI6-F1
#
_entry.id   AF-A0A087TNI6-F1
#
_cell.length_a   1.000
_cell.length_b   1.000
_cell.length_c   1.000
_cell.angle_alpha   90.00
_cell.angle_beta   90.00
_cell.angle_gamma   90.00
#
_symmetry.space_group_name_H-M   'P 1'
#
loop_
_entity.id
_entity.type
_entity.pdbx_description
1 polymer ?
#
loop_
_entity_poly.entity_id
_entity_poly.type
_entity_poly.pdbx_seq_one_letter_code
_entity_poly.pdbx_strand_id
1 'polypeptide(L)'
;MSRLTPNTIRNIFFGQFFLNEIPSLYPQCHPSVRLHRDKASSRTSKSTVNFLKEMKQKTSIEAIPFTDIPTQSPDVSPMDFCAFERLKTALSERCPKALTGLWKAVREEWDKIPFLTLHKALLSWKLRYRKIVQNKGSQIEHLKRKNF
;
A
#
# COMPACT_ATOMS: atom_id res chain seq x y z
N MET A 1 11.54 -29.67 7.76
CA MET A 1 11.27 -28.30 7.28
C MET A 1 11.63 -27.31 8.40
N SER A 2 12.73 -26.58 8.28
CA SER A 2 13.12 -25.55 9.25
C SER A 2 12.17 -24.35 9.15
N ARG A 3 11.61 -23.92 10.29
CA ARG A 3 10.76 -22.71 10.35
C ARG A 3 11.65 -21.49 10.13
N LEU A 4 11.35 -20.70 9.10
CA LEU A 4 12.01 -19.42 8.88
C LEU A 4 11.68 -18.48 10.04
N THR A 5 12.70 -17.84 10.59
CA THR A 5 12.47 -16.84 11.65
C THR A 5 11.82 -15.59 11.06
N PRO A 6 11.08 -14.78 11.85
CA PRO A 6 10.51 -13.52 11.38
C PRO A 6 11.55 -12.57 10.76
N ASN A 7 12.80 -12.59 11.27
CA ASN A 7 13.91 -11.82 10.71
C ASN A 7 14.36 -12.34 9.33
N THR A 8 14.37 -13.66 9.15
CA THR A 8 14.70 -14.30 7.88
C THR A 8 13.66 -13.96 6.79
N ILE A 9 12.36 -14.01 7.12
CA ILE A 9 11.28 -13.64 6.19
C ILE A 9 11.37 -12.15 5.81
N ARG A 10 11.62 -11.27 6.80
CA ARG A 10 11.75 -9.84 6.57
C ARG A 10 12.92 -9.51 5.63
N ASN A 11 14.08 -10.11 5.87
CA ASN A 11 15.26 -9.85 5.05
C ASN A 11 15.14 -10.43 3.64
N ILE A 12 14.50 -11.60 3.48
CA ILE A 12 14.34 -12.22 2.17
C ILE A 12 13.30 -11.47 1.34
N PHE A 13 12.07 -11.30 1.84
CA PHE A 13 11.00 -10.73 1.01
C PHE A 13 11.07 -9.21 0.92
N PHE A 14 11.15 -8.52 2.05
CA PHE A 14 11.17 -7.05 2.02
C PHE A 14 12.54 -6.51 1.66
N GLY A 15 13.63 -7.19 2.01
CA GLY A 15 14.97 -6.79 1.56
C GLY A 15 15.09 -6.83 0.03
N GLN A 16 14.60 -7.89 -0.62
CA GLN A 16 14.59 -8.01 -2.08
C GLN A 16 13.82 -6.88 -2.76
N PHE A 17 12.69 -6.49 -2.19
CA PHE A 17 11.88 -5.39 -2.70
C PHE A 17 12.66 -4.07 -2.76
N PHE A 18 13.37 -3.71 -1.69
CA PHE A 18 14.17 -2.48 -1.64
C PHE A 18 15.44 -2.56 -2.47
N LEU A 19 16.14 -3.70 -2.43
CA LEU A 19 17.46 -3.85 -3.04
C LEU A 19 17.39 -4.07 -4.55
N ASN A 20 16.35 -4.73 -5.05
CA ASN A 20 16.28 -5.20 -6.44
C ASN A 20 15.02 -4.73 -7.18
N GLU A 21 13.84 -4.86 -6.58
CA GLU A 21 12.60 -4.57 -7.30
C GLU A 21 12.38 -3.07 -7.54
N ILE A 22 12.54 -2.22 -6.52
CA ILE A 22 12.38 -0.76 -6.70
C ILE A 22 13.41 -0.20 -7.69
N PRO A 23 14.72 -0.52 -7.60
CA PRO A 23 15.68 -0.08 -8.61
C PRO A 23 15.36 -0.57 -10.02
N SER A 24 14.85 -1.80 -10.16
CA SER A 24 14.44 -2.36 -11.46
C SER A 24 13.23 -1.61 -12.05
N LEU A 25 12.24 -1.27 -11.21
CA LEU A 25 11.05 -0.51 -11.63
C LEU A 25 11.35 0.96 -11.92
N TYR A 26 12.34 1.54 -11.23
CA TYR A 26 12.66 2.97 -11.29
C TYR A 26 14.17 3.24 -11.47
N PRO A 27 14.80 2.72 -12.54
CA PRO A 27 16.27 2.71 -12.65
C PRO A 27 16.89 4.11 -12.59
N GLN A 28 16.19 5.12 -13.13
CA GLN A 28 16.68 6.50 -13.20
C GLN A 28 16.20 7.39 -12.05
N CYS A 29 15.24 6.93 -11.23
CA CYS A 29 14.58 7.77 -10.23
C CYS A 29 14.32 7.08 -8.89
N HIS A 30 14.89 5.90 -8.64
CA HIS A 30 14.73 5.17 -7.38
C HIS A 30 15.01 5.99 -6.10
N PRO A 31 15.96 6.97 -6.03
CA PRO A 31 16.16 7.75 -4.81
C PRO A 31 15.01 8.73 -4.52
N SER A 32 14.20 9.05 -5.54
CA SER A 32 12.99 9.88 -5.40
C SER A 32 11.76 9.08 -4.99
N VAL A 33 11.84 7.74 -5.02
CA VAL A 33 10.74 6.88 -4.59
C VAL A 33 10.51 7.07 -3.09
N ARG A 34 9.23 7.18 -2.72
CA ARG A 34 8.79 7.28 -1.34
C ARG A 34 7.80 6.17 -1.03
N LEU A 35 8.07 5.40 0.03
CA LEU A 35 7.18 4.34 0.48
C LEU A 35 6.05 4.93 1.34
N HIS A 36 4.82 4.85 0.85
CA HIS A 36 3.62 5.12 1.64
C HIS A 36 3.17 3.87 2.40
N ARG A 37 2.70 4.04 3.65
CA ARG A 37 2.19 2.94 4.49
C ARG A 37 1.27 3.46 5.59
N ASP A 38 0.23 2.72 5.97
CA ASP A 38 -0.61 3.13 7.11
C ASP A 38 0.12 3.06 8.47
N LYS A 39 -0.56 3.56 9.50
CA LYS A 39 -0.11 3.60 10.90
C LYS A 39 -0.44 2.35 11.74
N ALA A 40 -0.66 1.18 11.13
CA ALA A 40 -0.90 -0.04 11.89
C ALA A 40 0.25 -0.32 12.88
N SER A 41 -0.07 -0.86 14.06
CA SER A 41 0.90 -1.04 15.16
C SER A 41 2.12 -1.89 14.78
N SER A 42 1.93 -2.92 13.94
CA SER A 42 3.03 -3.72 13.40
C SER A 42 3.99 -2.91 12.52
N ARG A 43 3.49 -1.90 11.82
CA ARG A 43 4.26 -1.00 10.94
C ARG A 43 4.99 0.09 11.71
N THR A 44 4.45 0.54 12.84
CA THR A 44 5.08 1.53 13.74
C THR A 44 6.04 0.90 14.77
N SER A 45 6.06 -0.43 14.87
CA SER A 45 6.96 -1.15 15.79
C SER A 45 8.44 -0.79 15.59
N LYS A 46 9.21 -0.79 16.69
CA LYS A 46 10.66 -0.50 16.68
C LYS A 46 11.41 -1.33 15.66
N SER A 47 11.06 -2.62 15.52
CA SER A 47 11.72 -3.51 14.59
C SER A 47 11.48 -3.10 13.12
N THR A 48 10.26 -2.72 12.75
CA THR A 48 9.94 -2.24 11.39
C THR A 48 10.58 -0.88 11.11
N VAL A 49 10.59 0.02 12.10
CA VAL A 49 11.24 1.33 11.95
C VAL A 49 12.75 1.19 11.75
N ASN A 50 13.41 0.33 12.54
CA ASN A 50 14.85 0.07 12.39
C ASN A 50 15.17 -0.54 11.03
N PHE A 51 14.38 -1.51 10.57
CA PHE A 51 14.54 -2.10 9.24
C PHE A 51 14.45 -1.04 8.13
N LEU A 52 13.48 -0.14 8.19
CA LEU A 52 13.35 0.92 7.18
C LEU A 52 14.47 1.96 7.24
N LYS A 53 15.00 2.26 8.43
CA LYS A 53 16.19 3.11 8.57
C LYS A 53 17.40 2.47 7.89
N GLU A 54 17.60 1.17 8.10
CA GLU A 54 18.66 0.39 7.45
C GLU A 54 18.48 0.37 5.92
N MET A 55 17.27 0.13 5.43
CA MET A 55 16.99 0.16 3.98
C MET A 55 17.20 1.55 3.39
N LYS A 56 16.81 2.62 4.09
CA LYS A 56 17.09 4.00 3.66
C LYS A 56 18.59 4.24 3.52
N GLN A 57 19.41 3.77 4.48
CA GLN A 57 20.87 3.90 4.40
C GLN A 57 21.45 3.12 3.21
N LYS A 58 20.92 1.93 2.93
CA LYS A 58 21.43 1.05 1.85
C LYS A 58 20.99 1.48 0.45
N THR A 59 19.78 2.04 0.32
CA THR A 59 19.12 2.22 -0.99
C THR A 59 18.71 3.65 -1.29
N SER A 60 18.83 4.56 -0.31
CA SER A 60 18.28 5.93 -0.36
C SER A 60 16.75 6.01 -0.52
N ILE A 61 16.03 4.88 -0.52
CA ILE A 61 14.57 4.84 -0.57
C ILE A 61 14.03 5.14 0.82
N GLU A 62 13.19 6.16 0.91
CA GLU A 62 12.65 6.65 2.17
C GLU A 62 11.16 6.33 2.31
N ALA A 63 10.73 5.92 3.50
CA ALA A 63 9.32 5.84 3.84
C ALA A 63 8.80 7.22 4.27
N ILE A 64 7.58 7.55 3.88
CA ILE A 64 6.90 8.78 4.33
C ILE A 64 6.84 8.77 5.87
N PRO A 65 7.23 9.86 6.54
CA PRO A 65 7.16 9.97 7.99
C PRO A 65 5.73 9.73 8.50
N PHE A 66 5.60 9.03 9.63
CA PHE A 66 4.27 8.82 10.21
C PHE A 66 3.59 10.13 10.62
N THR A 67 4.32 11.22 10.89
CA THR A 67 3.71 12.53 11.14
C THR A 67 2.85 13.02 9.98
N ASP A 68 3.16 12.57 8.77
CA ASP A 68 2.56 13.08 7.52
C ASP A 68 1.44 12.16 7.00
N ILE A 69 1.20 11.03 7.68
CA ILE A 69 0.19 10.04 7.30
C ILE A 69 -1.00 10.20 8.25
N PRO A 70 -2.20 10.58 7.79
CA PRO A 70 -3.35 10.72 8.66
C PRO A 70 -3.81 9.34 9.19
N THR A 71 -4.32 9.33 10.42
CA THR A 71 -4.81 8.11 11.07
C THR A 71 -6.26 7.87 10.66
N GLN A 72 -6.67 6.59 10.48
CA GLN A 72 -8.05 6.21 10.13
C GLN A 72 -8.56 6.83 8.81
N SER A 73 -7.68 7.05 7.83
CA SER A 73 -8.06 7.70 6.57
C SER A 73 -7.83 6.80 5.35
N PRO A 74 -8.64 5.73 5.18
CA PRO A 74 -8.54 4.86 4.00
C PRO A 74 -8.85 5.61 2.69
N ASP A 75 -9.62 6.70 2.76
CA ASP A 75 -9.99 7.58 1.64
C ASP A 75 -8.81 8.38 1.05
N VAL A 76 -7.65 8.40 1.73
CA VAL A 76 -6.37 8.94 1.24
C VAL A 76 -5.27 7.90 1.16
N SER A 77 -5.57 6.61 1.24
CA SER A 77 -4.60 5.55 0.96
C SER A 77 -4.85 4.99 -0.44
N PRO A 78 -3.97 5.22 -1.43
CA PRO A 78 -4.17 4.73 -2.81
C PRO A 78 -4.34 3.21 -2.90
N MET A 79 -3.70 2.47 -2.00
CA MET A 79 -3.92 1.03 -1.90
C MET A 79 -5.34 0.71 -1.44
N ASP A 80 -5.87 1.43 -0.44
CA ASP A 80 -7.21 1.18 0.07
C ASP A 80 -8.27 1.65 -0.92
N PHE A 81 -8.40 2.95 -1.19
CA PHE A 81 -9.51 3.50 -2.00
C PHE A 81 -9.52 3.05 -3.47
N CYS A 82 -8.44 2.45 -3.98
CA CYS A 82 -8.36 2.00 -5.36
C CYS A 82 -8.08 0.50 -5.49
N ALA A 83 -6.86 0.07 -5.20
CA ALA A 83 -6.44 -1.31 -5.53
C ALA A 83 -7.21 -2.35 -4.71
N PHE A 84 -7.24 -2.20 -3.39
CA PHE A 84 -7.89 -3.14 -2.49
C PHE A 84 -9.41 -3.07 -2.56
N GLU A 85 -10.03 -1.90 -2.68
CA GLU A 85 -11.48 -1.84 -2.90
C GLU A 85 -11.88 -2.62 -4.18
N ARG A 86 -11.15 -2.45 -5.29
CA ARG A 86 -11.41 -3.21 -6.54
C ARG A 86 -11.22 -4.71 -6.36
N LEU A 87 -10.13 -5.13 -5.73
CA LEU A 87 -9.86 -6.54 -5.46
C LEU A 87 -10.95 -7.14 -4.57
N LYS A 88 -11.37 -6.45 -3.49
CA LYS A 88 -12.44 -6.93 -2.61
C LYS A 88 -13.73 -7.13 -3.38
N THR A 89 -14.14 -6.16 -4.22
CA THR A 89 -15.33 -6.29 -5.05
C THR A 89 -15.22 -7.49 -5.99
N ALA A 90 -14.12 -7.60 -6.76
CA ALA A 90 -13.95 -8.69 -7.71
C ALA A 90 -13.86 -10.06 -7.03
N LEU A 91 -13.18 -10.15 -5.89
CA LEU A 91 -13.05 -11.38 -5.12
C LEU A 91 -14.34 -11.77 -4.41
N SER A 92 -15.26 -10.83 -4.14
CA SER A 92 -16.57 -11.14 -3.55
C SER A 92 -17.44 -12.03 -4.45
N GLU A 93 -17.17 -12.01 -5.76
CA GLU A 93 -17.84 -12.86 -6.76
C GLU A 93 -17.14 -14.21 -6.95
N ARG A 94 -15.95 -14.40 -6.36
CA ARG A 94 -15.18 -15.64 -6.45
C ARG A 94 -15.46 -16.52 -5.21
N CYS A 95 -15.50 -17.84 -5.37
CA CYS A 95 -15.69 -18.78 -4.26
C CYS A 95 -14.57 -19.84 -4.19
N PRO A 96 -13.31 -19.44 -3.96
CA PRO A 96 -12.20 -20.38 -3.84
C PRO A 96 -12.38 -21.30 -2.62
N LYS A 97 -12.18 -22.61 -2.79
CA LYS A 97 -12.32 -23.61 -1.72
C LYS A 97 -11.01 -24.03 -1.06
N ALA A 98 -9.89 -23.51 -1.54
CA ALA A 98 -8.55 -23.80 -1.04
C ALA A 98 -7.65 -22.57 -1.15
N LEU A 99 -6.60 -22.51 -0.34
CA LEU A 99 -5.63 -21.40 -0.34
C LEU A 99 -4.96 -21.22 -1.71
N THR A 100 -4.65 -22.30 -2.41
CA THR A 100 -4.10 -22.26 -3.79
C THR A 100 -5.09 -21.63 -4.77
N GLY A 101 -6.37 -21.95 -4.64
CA GLY A 101 -7.46 -21.34 -5.40
C GLY A 101 -7.63 -19.85 -5.09
N LEU A 102 -7.50 -19.46 -3.82
CA LEU A 102 -7.54 -18.05 -3.42
C LEU A 102 -6.35 -17.28 -4.01
N TRP A 103 -5.13 -17.80 -3.91
CA TRP A 103 -3.95 -17.18 -4.52
C TRP A 103 -4.07 -17.02 -6.03
N LYS A 104 -4.64 -18.03 -6.71
CA LYS A 104 -4.92 -17.96 -8.14
C LYS A 104 -5.94 -16.85 -8.45
N ALA A 105 -7.05 -16.81 -7.74
CA ALA A 105 -8.08 -15.78 -7.92
C ALA A 105 -7.54 -14.36 -7.67
N VAL A 106 -6.75 -14.16 -6.61
CA VAL A 106 -6.11 -12.87 -6.31
C VAL A 106 -5.20 -12.42 -7.45
N ARG A 107 -4.36 -13.31 -7.98
CA ARG A 107 -3.49 -12.98 -9.13
C ARG A 107 -4.28 -12.62 -10.37
N GLU A 108 -5.28 -13.45 -10.73
CA GLU A 108 -6.13 -13.19 -11.90
C GLU A 108 -6.86 -11.84 -11.80
N GLU A 109 -7.40 -11.48 -10.63
CA GLU A 109 -8.07 -10.18 -10.46
C GLU A 109 -7.07 -9.02 -10.39
N TRP A 110 -5.88 -9.24 -9.84
CA TRP A 110 -4.82 -8.23 -9.83
C TRP A 110 -4.34 -7.88 -11.23
N ASP A 111 -4.10 -8.89 -12.06
CA ASP A 111 -3.61 -8.72 -13.44
C ASP A 111 -4.62 -8.00 -14.34
N LYS A 112 -5.92 -8.03 -13.99
CA LYS A 112 -6.97 -7.29 -14.69
C LYS A 112 -6.97 -5.79 -14.34
N ILE A 113 -6.31 -5.35 -13.28
CA ILE A 113 -6.31 -3.93 -12.90
C ILE A 113 -5.47 -3.15 -13.92
N PRO A 114 -6.08 -2.28 -14.75
CA PRO A 114 -5.31 -1.55 -15.74
C PRO A 114 -4.30 -0.62 -15.07
N PHE A 115 -3.07 -0.56 -15.57
CA PHE A 115 -2.04 0.35 -15.04
C PHE A 115 -2.53 1.81 -15.00
N LEU A 116 -3.28 2.24 -16.03
CA LEU A 116 -3.88 3.57 -16.09
C LEU A 116 -4.81 3.87 -14.90
N THR A 117 -5.48 2.86 -14.36
CA THR A 117 -6.34 2.99 -13.17
C THR A 117 -5.51 3.30 -11.93
N LEU A 118 -4.40 2.57 -11.73
CA LEU A 118 -3.47 2.82 -10.62
C LEU A 118 -2.82 4.21 -10.75
N HIS A 119 -2.43 4.59 -11.97
CA HIS A 119 -1.86 5.90 -12.24
C HIS A 119 -2.84 7.03 -11.93
N LYS A 120 -4.10 6.92 -12.38
CA LYS A 120 -5.16 7.89 -12.06
C LYS A 120 -5.41 7.98 -10.54
N ALA A 121 -5.38 6.86 -9.83
CA ALA A 121 -5.53 6.86 -8.38
C ALA A 121 -4.40 7.64 -7.70
N LEU A 122 -3.15 7.41 -8.08
CA LEU A 122 -1.99 8.16 -7.58
C LEU A 122 -2.08 9.66 -7.89
N LEU A 123 -2.46 10.03 -9.12
CA LEU A 123 -2.66 11.44 -9.48
C LEU A 123 -3.80 12.10 -8.68
N SER A 124 -4.85 11.34 -8.37
CA SER A 124 -5.97 11.84 -7.56
C SER A 124 -5.62 12.03 -6.08
N TRP A 125 -4.50 11.45 -5.62
CA TRP A 125 -4.14 11.40 -4.20
C TRP A 125 -4.02 12.80 -3.58
N LYS A 126 -3.34 13.73 -4.27
CA LYS A 126 -3.22 15.13 -3.84
C LYS A 126 -4.57 15.84 -3.77
N LEU A 127 -5.48 15.54 -4.71
CA LEU A 127 -6.83 16.12 -4.73
C LEU A 127 -7.68 15.60 -3.56
N ARG A 128 -7.54 14.31 -3.20
CA ARG A 128 -8.22 13.72 -2.04
C ARG A 128 -7.79 14.39 -0.73
N TYR A 129 -6.48 14.61 -0.53
CA TYR A 129 -6.00 15.40 0.61
C TYR A 129 -6.59 16.80 0.67
N ARG A 130 -6.64 17.52 -0.47
CA ARG A 130 -7.27 18.84 -0.53
C ARG A 130 -8.76 18.80 -0.14
N LYS A 131 -9.49 17.78 -0.58
CA LYS A 131 -10.90 17.58 -0.18
C LYS A 131 -11.03 17.30 1.32
N ILE A 132 -10.16 16.49 1.92
CA ILE A 132 -10.18 16.28 3.38
C ILE A 132 -9.94 17.59 4.13
N VAL A 133 -8.97 18.40 3.69
CA VAL A 133 -8.71 19.72 4.29
C VAL A 133 -9.93 20.63 4.18
N GLN A 134 -10.56 20.70 3.00
CA GLN A 134 -11.80 21.44 2.78
C GLN A 134 -12.95 20.92 3.66
N ASN A 135 -13.00 19.60 3.88
CA ASN A 135 -13.97 18.94 4.74
C ASN A 135 -13.56 18.92 6.22
N LYS A 136 -12.60 19.78 6.63
CA LYS A 136 -12.13 19.95 8.02
C LYS A 136 -11.69 18.63 8.67
N GLY A 137 -11.05 17.75 7.91
CA GLY A 137 -10.59 16.44 8.39
C GLY A 137 -11.64 15.33 8.35
N SER A 138 -12.86 15.62 7.90
CA SER A 138 -13.92 14.61 7.79
C SER A 138 -13.76 13.75 6.54
N GLN A 139 -14.23 12.51 6.63
CA GLN A 139 -14.16 11.53 5.54
C GLN A 139 -14.90 12.01 4.28
N ILE A 140 -14.33 11.75 3.11
CA ILE A 140 -14.85 12.28 1.83
C ILE A 140 -15.71 11.30 1.01
N GLU A 141 -15.80 10.02 1.40
CA GLU A 141 -16.52 8.97 0.64
C GLU A 141 -17.74 8.38 1.36
N HIS A 142 -17.93 8.63 2.67
CA HIS A 142 -19.06 8.08 3.46
C HIS A 142 -20.19 9.06 3.75
N LEU A 143 -20.33 10.13 2.96
CA LEU A 143 -21.60 10.86 2.93
C LEU A 143 -22.64 9.96 2.23
N LYS A 144 -23.28 9.06 3.00
CA LYS A 144 -24.57 8.48 2.59
C LYS A 144 -25.43 9.63 2.08
N ARG A 145 -25.99 9.50 0.87
CA ARG A 145 -27.10 10.35 0.42
C ARG A 145 -28.13 10.40 1.56
N LYS A 146 -28.16 11.51 2.30
CA LYS A 146 -29.36 11.88 3.05
C LYS A 146 -30.31 12.41 1.98
N ASN A 147 -31.10 11.50 1.43
CA ASN A 147 -32.29 11.91 0.72
C ASN A 147 -33.20 12.53 1.80
N PHE A 148 -33.45 13.84 1.67
CA PHE A 148 -34.57 14.49 2.33
C PHE A 148 -35.88 14.02 1.69
#